data_AF-X1FE55-F1
#
_entry.id   AF-X1FE55-F1
#
_cell.length_a   1.000
_cell.length_b   1.000
_cell.length_c   1.000
_cell.angle_alpha   90.00
_cell.angle_beta   90.00
_cell.angle_gamma   90.00
#
_symmetry.space_group_name_H-M   'P 1'
#
loop_
_entity.id
_entity.type
_entity.pdbx_description
1 polymer ?
#
loop_
_entity_poly.entity_id
_entity_poly.type
_entity_poly.pdbx_seq_one_letter_code
_entity_poly.pdbx_strand_id
1 'polypeptide(L)'
;PDKIRTKEAQLNWDIIFSNLTYSIKTKFINDSTDAKVIMKIIEKDQSYSLIVDALLGTGIKGRIREPISSTIDTINSIREKEKERIKIASIDVPSGVDPDTGKIPDKAINPDLVITFHRIKKGLKKTEKYQVIEKSIGIPPEASIFVGKGDLLPNLKTRNVDAHKGEFGRVLVIGGSKNYSGAPAYTSLSCIQFGCDLVITYVPEVVGDVIRTYSPNMIVRTSPGDWLSTKALEEILWLVN
;
A
#
# COMPACT_ATOMS: atom_id res chain seq x y z
N PRO A 1 23.36 4.33 9.08
CA PRO A 1 23.58 2.86 9.10
C PRO A 1 22.69 2.18 10.14
N ASP A 2 22.63 2.76 11.34
CA ASP A 2 21.92 2.20 12.51
C ASP A 2 20.41 2.01 12.33
N LYS A 3 19.82 2.57 11.27
CA LYS A 3 18.40 2.45 10.92
C LYS A 3 18.11 1.40 9.85
N ILE A 4 19.13 0.71 9.33
CA ILE A 4 18.96 -0.38 8.36
C ILE A 4 18.26 -1.56 9.06
N ARG A 5 17.17 -2.06 8.47
CA ARG A 5 16.30 -3.06 9.12
C ARG A 5 16.46 -4.48 8.57
N THR A 6 16.82 -4.62 7.30
CA THR A 6 16.88 -5.92 6.62
C THR A 6 18.31 -6.42 6.58
N LYS A 7 18.48 -7.74 6.66
CA LYS A 7 19.80 -8.37 6.63
C LYS A 7 20.50 -8.14 5.29
N GLU A 8 19.74 -8.13 4.21
CA GLU A 8 20.21 -7.92 2.85
C GLU A 8 20.76 -6.50 2.66
N ALA A 9 20.05 -5.49 3.17
CA ALA A 9 20.51 -4.11 3.11
C ALA A 9 21.73 -3.88 4.01
N GLN A 10 21.79 -4.55 5.17
CA GLN A 10 22.96 -4.48 6.05
C GLN A 10 24.19 -5.10 5.38
N LEU A 11 24.05 -6.28 4.77
CA LEU A 11 25.12 -6.92 4.02
C LEU A 11 25.66 -6.02 2.89
N ASN A 12 24.75 -5.43 2.10
CA ASN A 12 25.13 -4.50 1.03
C ASN A 12 25.86 -3.27 1.58
N TRP A 13 25.40 -2.73 2.71
CA TRP A 13 26.06 -1.61 3.38
C TRP A 13 27.46 -1.97 3.86
N ASP A 14 27.63 -3.14 4.48
CA ASP A 14 28.93 -3.60 4.99
C ASP A 14 29.93 -3.81 3.85
N ILE A 15 29.49 -4.31 2.69
CA ILE A 15 30.33 -4.40 1.49
C ILE A 15 30.80 -3.01 1.05
N ILE A 16 29.89 -2.05 0.96
CA ILE A 16 30.23 -0.68 0.55
C ILE A 16 31.19 -0.04 1.54
N PHE A 17 30.90 -0.15 2.84
CA PHE A 17 31.61 0.57 3.88
C PHE A 17 32.96 -0.06 4.23
N SER A 18 33.05 -1.38 4.26
CA SER A 18 34.26 -2.10 4.69
C SER A 18 35.13 -2.56 3.51
N ASN A 19 34.54 -2.93 2.37
CA ASN A 19 35.27 -3.61 1.30
C ASN A 19 35.57 -2.73 0.08
N LEU A 20 34.78 -1.67 -0.16
CA LEU A 20 34.88 -0.83 -1.37
C LEU A 20 35.50 0.56 -1.11
N THR A 21 36.28 0.73 -0.04
CA THR A 21 36.80 2.03 0.40
C THR A 21 37.77 2.72 -0.57
N TYR A 22 38.35 1.96 -1.50
CA TYR A 22 39.20 2.51 -2.57
C TYR A 22 38.37 3.29 -3.59
N SER A 23 37.34 2.65 -4.17
CA SER A 23 36.50 3.20 -5.24
C SER A 23 35.33 4.04 -4.73
N ILE A 24 34.83 3.75 -3.52
CA ILE A 24 33.69 4.43 -2.93
C ILE A 24 34.15 5.26 -1.74
N LYS A 25 33.90 6.57 -1.78
CA LYS A 25 34.10 7.49 -0.66
C LYS A 25 32.76 7.76 0.01
N THR A 26 32.60 7.32 1.24
CA THR A 26 31.37 7.51 2.02
C THR A 26 31.44 8.78 2.86
N LYS A 27 30.34 9.54 2.88
CA LYS A 27 30.11 10.68 3.78
C LYS A 27 28.76 10.50 4.46
N PHE A 28 28.69 10.85 5.74
CA PHE A 28 27.45 10.78 6.52
C PHE A 28 26.84 12.18 6.62
N ILE A 29 25.54 12.26 6.41
CA ILE A 29 24.73 13.47 6.62
C ILE A 29 23.81 13.14 7.78
N ASN A 30 24.12 13.67 8.96
CA ASN A 30 23.38 13.37 10.18
C ASN A 30 22.32 14.43 10.48
N ASP A 31 22.59 15.69 10.12
CA ASP A 31 21.68 16.82 10.27
C ASP A 31 21.60 17.71 9.01
N SER A 32 20.77 18.75 9.07
CA SER A 32 20.53 19.66 7.95
C SER A 32 21.76 20.46 7.53
N THR A 33 22.71 20.70 8.43
CA THR A 33 23.93 21.46 8.13
C THR A 33 24.93 20.65 7.31
N ASP A 34 24.96 19.33 7.52
CA ASP A 34 25.80 18.39 6.78
C ASP A 34 25.41 18.31 5.29
N ALA A 35 24.18 18.65 4.92
CA ALA A 35 23.72 18.61 3.52
C ALA A 35 24.62 19.46 2.60
N LYS A 36 25.21 20.54 3.12
CA LYS A 36 26.14 21.43 2.39
C LYS A 36 27.41 20.72 1.92
N VAL A 37 27.75 19.55 2.49
CA VAL A 37 28.87 18.72 2.01
C VAL A 37 28.70 18.34 0.54
N ILE A 38 27.47 18.13 0.07
CA ILE A 38 27.20 17.79 -1.33
C ILE A 38 27.64 18.93 -2.27
N MET A 39 27.28 20.18 -1.93
CA MET A 39 27.73 21.36 -2.69
C MET A 39 29.24 21.45 -2.73
N LYS A 40 29.92 21.30 -1.60
CA LYS A 40 31.40 21.37 -1.53
C LYS A 40 32.09 20.31 -2.40
N ILE A 41 31.51 19.10 -2.48
CA ILE A 41 32.04 18.03 -3.34
C ILE A 41 31.91 18.42 -4.80
N ILE A 42 30.73 18.91 -5.20
CA ILE A 42 30.43 19.27 -6.59
C ILE A 42 31.17 20.54 -7.03
N GLU A 43 31.38 21.51 -6.15
CA GLU A 43 32.15 22.72 -6.46
C GLU A 43 33.65 22.43 -6.66
N LYS A 44 34.19 21.44 -5.93
CA LYS A 44 35.61 21.08 -5.98
C LYS A 44 36.00 20.39 -7.30
N ASP A 45 35.06 19.72 -7.96
CA ASP A 45 35.29 19.00 -9.21
C ASP A 45 34.33 19.47 -10.29
N GLN A 46 34.88 20.06 -11.35
CA GLN A 46 34.13 20.61 -12.48
C GLN A 46 33.89 19.57 -13.60
N SER A 47 34.06 18.27 -13.33
CA SER A 47 33.72 17.20 -14.27
C SER A 47 32.21 16.98 -14.39
N TYR A 48 31.76 16.36 -15.49
CA TYR A 48 30.39 15.85 -15.57
C TYR A 48 30.12 14.85 -14.44
N SER A 49 28.98 14.99 -13.77
CA SER A 49 28.64 14.19 -12.59
C SER A 49 27.18 13.72 -12.63
N LEU A 50 26.94 12.53 -12.08
CA LEU A 50 25.62 11.96 -11.91
C LEU A 50 25.30 11.86 -10.42
N ILE A 51 24.20 12.49 -10.01
CA ILE A 51 23.62 12.29 -8.68
C ILE A 51 22.60 11.15 -8.79
N VAL A 52 22.79 10.12 -7.96
CA VAL A 52 21.84 9.02 -7.84
C VAL A 52 20.99 9.24 -6.58
N ASP A 53 19.72 9.51 -6.78
CA ASP A 53 18.73 9.66 -5.71
C ASP A 53 18.15 8.29 -5.33
N ALA A 54 18.53 7.83 -4.14
CA ALA A 54 17.94 6.66 -3.47
C ALA A 54 17.59 7.01 -2.01
N LEU A 55 17.19 8.26 -1.74
CA LEU A 55 16.94 8.75 -0.37
C LEU A 55 15.64 8.19 0.20
N LEU A 56 14.57 8.18 -0.60
CA LEU A 56 13.23 7.74 -0.21
C LEU A 56 12.56 6.99 -1.37
N GLY A 57 11.82 5.92 -1.04
CA GLY A 57 11.03 5.16 -2.00
C GLY A 57 9.52 5.38 -1.84
N THR A 58 8.73 4.32 -1.97
CA THR A 58 7.25 4.36 -1.95
C THR A 58 6.61 4.63 -0.58
N GLY A 59 7.37 4.65 0.51
CA GLY A 59 6.86 4.71 1.89
C GLY A 59 6.63 6.12 2.47
N ILE A 60 6.68 7.17 1.65
CA ILE A 60 6.62 8.56 2.13
C ILE A 60 5.19 8.95 2.49
N LYS A 61 5.01 9.52 3.68
CA LYS A 61 3.74 10.13 4.12
C LYS A 61 4.01 11.46 4.82
N GLY A 62 3.29 12.50 4.43
CA GLY A 62 3.38 13.83 5.05
C GLY A 62 4.67 14.59 4.71
N ARG A 63 5.08 15.49 5.60
CA ARG A 63 6.28 16.34 5.42
C ARG A 63 7.57 15.53 5.49
N ILE A 64 8.54 15.91 4.67
CA ILE A 64 9.87 15.28 4.65
C ILE A 64 10.65 15.76 5.88
N ARG A 65 11.19 14.82 6.64
CA ARG A 65 11.97 15.11 7.85
C ARG A 65 13.43 15.40 7.52
N GLU A 66 14.09 16.16 8.38
CA GLU A 66 15.54 16.32 8.32
C GLU A 66 16.28 14.99 8.61
N PRO A 67 17.48 14.79 8.06
CA PRO A 67 18.23 15.70 7.16
C PRO A 67 17.84 15.60 5.68
N ILE A 68 16.87 14.75 5.34
CA ILE A 68 16.52 14.45 3.95
C ILE A 68 15.90 15.68 3.28
N SER A 69 15.09 16.45 4.00
CA SER A 69 14.49 17.71 3.50
C SER A 69 15.57 18.70 3.00
N SER A 70 16.57 19.02 3.82
CA SER A 70 17.67 19.92 3.41
C SER A 70 18.55 19.32 2.29
N THR A 71 18.69 18.00 2.28
CA THR A 71 19.41 17.27 1.22
C THR A 71 18.71 17.44 -0.14
N ILE A 72 17.38 17.32 -0.18
CA ILE A 72 16.59 17.54 -1.41
C ILE A 72 16.76 18.97 -1.92
N ASP A 73 16.64 19.97 -1.03
CA ASP A 73 16.80 21.38 -1.41
C ASP A 73 18.21 21.66 -1.98
N THR A 74 19.23 21.07 -1.35
CA THR A 74 20.63 21.19 -1.79
C THR A 74 20.82 20.60 -3.18
N ILE A 75 20.33 19.38 -3.42
CA ILE A 75 20.47 18.70 -4.71
C ILE A 75 19.74 19.46 -5.82
N ASN A 76 18.51 19.92 -5.57
CA ASN A 76 17.74 20.69 -6.55
C ASN A 76 18.44 22.03 -6.88
N SER A 77 18.99 22.72 -5.87
CA SER A 77 19.73 23.98 -6.07
C SER A 77 20.99 23.78 -6.93
N ILE A 78 21.70 22.66 -6.75
CA ILE A 78 22.88 22.33 -7.57
C ILE A 78 22.46 22.07 -9.01
N ARG A 79 21.38 21.31 -9.23
CA ARG A 79 20.86 21.04 -10.58
C ARG A 79 20.49 22.33 -11.31
N GLU A 80 19.86 23.28 -10.62
CA GLU A 80 19.48 24.56 -11.21
C GLU A 80 20.70 25.38 -11.65
N LYS A 81 21.76 25.39 -10.84
CA LYS A 81 23.00 26.11 -11.15
C LYS A 81 23.83 25.45 -12.25
N GLU A 82 23.81 24.12 -12.32
CA GLU A 82 24.78 23.35 -13.12
C GLU A 82 24.12 22.28 -14.02
N LYS A 83 22.97 22.62 -14.61
CA LYS A 83 22.09 21.71 -15.37
C LYS A 83 22.77 20.97 -16.54
N GLU A 84 23.79 21.57 -17.14
CA GLU A 84 24.53 20.96 -18.25
C GLU A 84 25.49 19.88 -17.76
N ARG A 85 26.12 20.11 -16.60
CA ARG A 85 27.16 19.24 -16.04
C ARG A 85 26.62 18.16 -15.11
N ILE A 86 25.54 18.47 -14.40
CA ILE A 86 24.95 17.60 -13.39
C ILE A 86 23.66 17.00 -13.92
N LYS A 87 23.62 15.66 -13.92
CA LYS A 87 22.39 14.89 -14.15
C LYS A 87 21.94 14.21 -12.88
N ILE A 88 20.63 13.99 -12.77
CA ILE A 88 20.02 13.31 -11.63
C ILE A 88 19.25 12.09 -12.11
N ALA A 89 19.56 10.93 -11.53
CA ALA A 89 18.80 9.70 -11.71
C ALA A 89 18.18 9.27 -10.37
N SER A 90 16.84 9.19 -10.31
CA SER A 90 16.14 8.64 -9.13
C SER A 90 15.89 7.15 -9.28
N ILE A 91 16.03 6.43 -8.19
CA ILE A 91 15.83 4.98 -8.11
C ILE A 91 14.44 4.69 -7.52
N ASP A 92 13.70 3.84 -8.21
CA ASP A 92 12.30 3.48 -7.96
C ASP A 92 11.28 4.60 -8.20
N VAL A 93 11.40 5.71 -7.45
CA VAL A 93 10.52 6.89 -7.46
C VAL A 93 11.37 8.11 -7.06
N PRO A 94 11.18 9.31 -7.63
CA PRO A 94 11.88 10.50 -7.15
C PRO A 94 11.54 10.75 -5.68
N SER A 95 12.57 10.94 -4.85
CA SER A 95 12.37 11.15 -3.42
C SER A 95 11.44 12.34 -3.19
N GLY A 96 10.33 12.10 -2.50
CA GLY A 96 9.29 13.10 -2.21
C GLY A 96 8.08 13.10 -3.14
N VAL A 97 8.07 12.25 -4.17
CA VAL A 97 6.89 12.02 -5.03
C VAL A 97 6.05 10.87 -4.48
N ASP A 98 4.73 11.06 -4.44
CA ASP A 98 3.77 10.00 -4.15
C ASP A 98 3.73 8.99 -5.33
N PRO A 99 4.05 7.70 -5.11
CA PRO A 99 4.10 6.70 -6.17
C PRO A 99 2.74 6.37 -6.79
N ASP A 100 1.64 6.57 -6.07
CA ASP A 100 0.30 6.23 -6.53
C ASP A 100 -0.33 7.40 -7.29
N THR A 101 -0.12 8.62 -6.82
CA THR A 101 -0.79 9.82 -7.35
C THR A 101 0.11 10.71 -8.20
N GLY A 102 1.44 10.63 -8.05
CA GLY A 102 2.41 11.50 -8.71
C GLY A 102 2.45 12.91 -8.12
N LYS A 103 1.69 13.16 -7.04
CA LYS A 103 1.68 14.46 -6.35
C LYS A 103 2.93 14.61 -5.49
N ILE A 104 3.29 15.86 -5.26
CA ILE A 104 4.38 16.25 -4.36
C ILE A 104 3.72 16.89 -3.14
N PRO A 105 3.60 16.19 -2.00
CA PRO A 105 2.91 16.69 -0.82
C PRO A 105 3.69 17.78 -0.07
N ASP A 106 5.01 17.87 -0.28
CA ASP A 106 5.89 18.83 0.37
C ASP A 106 6.94 19.36 -0.62
N LYS A 107 8.00 18.57 -0.86
CA LYS A 107 9.04 18.83 -1.86
C LYS A 107 9.49 17.50 -2.46
N ALA A 108 10.14 17.55 -3.62
CA ALA A 108 10.68 16.35 -4.23
C ALA A 108 11.99 16.64 -4.98
N ILE A 109 12.80 15.59 -5.14
CA ILE A 109 13.88 15.60 -6.12
C ILE A 109 13.26 15.79 -7.51
N ASN A 110 13.85 16.69 -8.27
CA ASN A 110 13.55 16.85 -9.68
C ASN A 110 14.64 16.10 -10.48
N PRO A 111 14.39 14.89 -11.01
CA PRO A 111 15.40 14.15 -11.75
C PRO A 111 15.37 14.44 -13.26
N ASP A 112 16.38 13.95 -13.98
CA ASP A 112 16.37 13.81 -15.44
C ASP A 112 15.85 12.42 -15.85
N LEU A 113 16.19 11.39 -15.06
CA LEU A 113 15.83 9.99 -15.29
C LEU A 113 15.28 9.35 -14.01
N VAL A 114 14.28 8.48 -14.15
CA VAL A 114 13.81 7.59 -13.09
C VAL A 114 13.95 6.15 -13.55
N ILE A 115 14.68 5.33 -12.79
CA ILE A 115 14.79 3.88 -13.03
C ILE A 115 13.87 3.19 -12.03
N THR A 116 12.76 2.66 -12.51
CA THR A 116 11.75 2.03 -11.66
C THR A 116 11.72 0.51 -11.86
N PHE A 117 11.44 -0.23 -10.80
CA PHE A 117 11.53 -1.69 -10.83
C PHE A 117 10.18 -2.36 -11.00
N HIS A 118 10.20 -3.48 -11.72
CA HIS A 118 9.09 -4.42 -11.99
C HIS A 118 7.92 -3.86 -12.80
N ARG A 119 7.42 -2.67 -12.46
CA ARG A 119 6.33 -1.96 -13.15
C ARG A 119 6.47 -0.46 -12.93
N ILE A 120 6.08 0.33 -13.94
CA ILE A 120 5.89 1.78 -13.76
C ILE A 120 4.77 2.06 -12.76
N LYS A 121 5.09 2.82 -11.71
CA LYS A 121 4.16 3.23 -10.65
C LYS A 121 3.11 4.18 -11.22
N LYS A 122 1.87 4.14 -10.71
CA LYS A 122 0.73 4.91 -11.26
C LYS A 122 1.04 6.41 -11.34
N GLY A 123 1.67 6.96 -10.31
CA GLY A 123 2.09 8.36 -10.24
C GLY A 123 3.17 8.76 -11.23
N LEU A 124 3.87 7.79 -11.84
CA LEU A 124 4.93 8.02 -12.83
C LEU A 124 4.46 7.83 -14.28
N LYS A 125 3.27 7.25 -14.52
CA LYS A 125 2.82 6.86 -15.88
C LYS A 125 2.53 8.03 -16.83
N LYS A 126 2.29 9.23 -16.31
CA LYS A 126 1.80 10.38 -17.10
C LYS A 126 2.67 11.64 -16.95
N THR A 127 3.91 11.48 -16.54
CA THR A 127 4.81 12.61 -16.34
C THR A 127 5.61 12.89 -17.62
N GLU A 128 5.58 14.14 -18.08
CA GLU A 128 6.46 14.64 -19.14
C GLU A 128 7.72 15.32 -18.55
N LYS A 129 7.83 15.36 -17.21
CA LYS A 129 8.87 16.13 -16.51
C LYS A 129 10.26 15.46 -16.57
N TYR A 130 10.30 14.15 -16.73
CA TYR A 130 11.52 13.35 -16.69
C TYR A 130 11.30 12.01 -17.40
N GLN A 131 12.39 11.40 -17.86
CA GLN A 131 12.34 10.09 -18.50
C GLN A 131 12.11 9.01 -17.43
N VAL A 132 11.26 8.01 -17.72
CA VAL A 132 11.03 6.86 -16.85
C VAL A 132 11.42 5.58 -17.59
N ILE A 133 12.31 4.79 -16.99
CA ILE A 133 12.73 3.49 -17.52
C ILE A 133 12.32 2.41 -16.53
N GLU A 134 11.57 1.42 -17.02
CA GLU A 134 11.23 0.22 -16.26
C GLU A 134 12.36 -0.82 -16.39
N LYS A 135 12.78 -1.40 -15.26
CA LYS A 135 13.72 -2.52 -15.22
C LYS A 135 13.12 -3.72 -14.50
N SER A 136 13.25 -4.88 -15.14
CA SER A 136 12.94 -6.16 -14.50
C SER A 136 13.96 -6.43 -13.40
N ILE A 137 13.47 -6.93 -12.27
CA ILE A 137 14.27 -7.42 -11.14
C ILE A 137 14.12 -8.93 -10.96
N GLY A 138 13.73 -9.63 -12.03
CA GLY A 138 13.55 -11.09 -12.01
C GLY A 138 12.24 -11.57 -11.40
N ILE A 139 11.27 -10.68 -11.15
CA ILE A 139 9.92 -11.11 -10.77
C ILE A 139 9.28 -11.80 -11.99
N PRO A 140 8.91 -13.08 -11.88
CA PRO A 140 8.34 -13.82 -12.99
C PRO A 140 6.97 -13.22 -13.39
N PRO A 141 6.62 -13.18 -14.68
CA PRO A 141 5.32 -12.67 -15.13
C PRO A 141 4.13 -13.29 -14.38
N GLU A 142 4.23 -14.57 -14.01
CA GLU A 142 3.25 -15.34 -13.24
C GLU A 142 2.91 -14.69 -11.90
N ALA A 143 3.91 -14.18 -11.16
CA ALA A 143 3.70 -13.48 -9.88
C ALA A 143 2.89 -12.19 -10.03
N SER A 144 2.73 -11.71 -11.26
CA SER A 144 2.07 -10.45 -11.59
C SER A 144 0.71 -10.64 -12.29
N ILE A 145 0.38 -11.89 -12.64
CA ILE A 145 -0.88 -12.35 -13.25
C ILE A 145 -1.79 -12.98 -12.18
N PHE A 146 -1.23 -13.62 -11.16
CA PHE A 146 -1.99 -14.20 -10.05
C PHE A 146 -2.03 -13.25 -8.83
N VAL A 147 -3.25 -12.88 -8.40
CA VAL A 147 -3.61 -12.71 -6.98
C VAL A 147 -4.29 -13.99 -6.45
N GLY A 148 -4.01 -15.14 -7.10
CA GLY A 148 -5.05 -15.98 -7.69
C GLY A 148 -5.60 -17.13 -6.84
N LYS A 149 -6.37 -18.03 -7.50
CA LYS A 149 -7.03 -19.22 -6.93
C LYS A 149 -6.12 -20.07 -6.02
N GLY A 150 -4.80 -20.03 -6.21
CA GLY A 150 -3.82 -20.72 -5.38
C GLY A 150 -3.83 -20.32 -3.90
N ASP A 151 -4.28 -19.10 -3.55
CA ASP A 151 -4.44 -18.66 -2.15
C ASP A 151 -5.87 -18.87 -1.62
N LEU A 152 -6.88 -18.88 -2.49
CA LEU A 152 -8.27 -19.14 -2.12
C LEU A 152 -8.53 -20.65 -1.91
N LEU A 153 -8.08 -21.50 -2.84
CA LEU A 153 -8.38 -22.94 -2.87
C LEU A 153 -7.86 -23.71 -1.64
N PRO A 154 -6.65 -23.43 -1.08
CA PRO A 154 -6.20 -24.09 0.15
C PRO A 154 -6.92 -23.61 1.41
N ASN A 155 -7.50 -22.39 1.38
CA ASN A 155 -8.22 -21.79 2.52
C ASN A 155 -9.73 -22.05 2.46
N LEU A 156 -10.28 -22.52 1.34
CA LEU A 156 -11.64 -23.01 1.26
C LEU A 156 -11.72 -24.33 2.06
N LYS A 157 -12.51 -24.32 3.13
CA LYS A 157 -12.76 -25.54 3.90
C LYS A 157 -13.39 -26.60 2.99
N THR A 158 -12.76 -27.76 2.87
CA THR A 158 -13.35 -28.93 2.22
C THR A 158 -14.46 -29.49 3.11
N ARG A 159 -15.62 -29.82 2.54
CA ARG A 159 -16.75 -30.39 3.28
C ARG A 159 -16.64 -31.89 3.34
N ASN A 160 -16.26 -32.43 4.50
CA ASN A 160 -16.30 -33.86 4.73
C ASN A 160 -17.75 -34.37 4.67
N VAL A 161 -17.95 -35.60 4.23
CA VAL A 161 -19.28 -36.22 4.08
C VAL A 161 -19.98 -36.32 5.45
N ASP A 162 -19.20 -36.48 6.52
CA ASP A 162 -19.71 -36.59 7.89
C ASP A 162 -19.88 -35.22 8.60
N ALA A 163 -19.67 -34.09 7.90
CA ALA A 163 -19.73 -32.78 8.53
C ALA A 163 -21.15 -32.36 8.93
N HIS A 164 -21.30 -31.82 10.14
CA HIS A 164 -22.60 -31.38 10.68
C HIS A 164 -22.84 -29.87 10.56
N LYS A 165 -24.12 -29.48 10.68
CA LYS A 165 -24.56 -28.09 10.65
C LYS A 165 -23.93 -27.29 11.80
N GLY A 166 -23.09 -26.31 11.45
CA GLY A 166 -22.38 -25.44 12.38
C GLY A 166 -20.86 -25.49 12.22
N GLU A 167 -20.33 -26.51 11.52
CA GLU A 167 -18.89 -26.68 11.28
C GLU A 167 -18.36 -25.74 10.17
N PHE A 168 -19.24 -25.32 9.25
CA PHE A 168 -18.92 -24.37 8.16
C PHE A 168 -19.28 -22.93 8.52
N GLY A 169 -19.37 -22.65 9.82
CA GLY A 169 -19.49 -21.31 10.36
C GLY A 169 -20.93 -20.80 10.41
N ARG A 170 -21.11 -19.82 11.30
CA ARG A 170 -22.37 -19.10 11.49
C ARG A 170 -22.08 -17.63 11.25
N VAL A 171 -22.90 -16.99 10.42
CA VAL A 171 -22.78 -15.57 10.10
C VAL A 171 -24.03 -14.85 10.57
N LEU A 172 -23.82 -13.80 11.36
CA LEU A 172 -24.86 -12.83 11.73
C LEU A 172 -24.66 -11.56 10.91
N VAL A 173 -25.61 -11.26 10.02
CA VAL A 173 -25.64 -10.05 9.21
C VAL A 173 -26.58 -9.05 9.89
N ILE A 174 -26.05 -7.93 10.38
CA ILE A 174 -26.84 -6.89 11.04
C ILE A 174 -26.86 -5.68 10.12
N GLY A 175 -28.05 -5.26 9.69
CA GLY A 175 -28.15 -4.05 8.88
C GLY A 175 -29.51 -3.84 8.25
N GLY A 176 -29.56 -2.80 7.43
CA GLY A 176 -30.78 -2.38 6.75
C GLY A 176 -31.58 -1.33 7.49
N SER A 177 -32.53 -0.78 6.77
CA SER A 177 -33.47 0.24 7.21
C SER A 177 -34.63 0.30 6.23
N LYS A 178 -35.64 1.11 6.51
CA LYS A 178 -36.74 1.44 5.60
C LYS A 178 -36.32 1.63 4.14
N ASN A 179 -35.15 2.24 3.91
CA ASN A 179 -34.65 2.57 2.58
C ASN A 179 -33.65 1.54 2.03
N TYR A 180 -33.14 0.62 2.85
CA TYR A 180 -32.02 -0.25 2.50
C TYR A 180 -32.26 -1.72 2.89
N SER A 181 -33.25 -2.37 2.26
CA SER A 181 -33.48 -3.82 2.40
C SER A 181 -32.44 -4.67 1.65
N GLY A 182 -31.92 -4.16 0.53
CA GLY A 182 -31.06 -4.95 -0.37
C GLY A 182 -29.68 -5.28 0.20
N ALA A 183 -29.05 -4.38 0.95
CA ALA A 183 -27.71 -4.59 1.50
C ALA A 183 -27.58 -5.82 2.43
N PRO A 184 -28.44 -5.98 3.47
CA PRO A 184 -28.41 -7.18 4.31
C PRO A 184 -28.84 -8.45 3.55
N ALA A 185 -29.79 -8.35 2.62
CA ALA A 185 -30.20 -9.49 1.80
C ALA A 185 -29.05 -10.01 0.91
N TYR A 186 -28.37 -9.12 0.19
CA TYR A 186 -27.26 -9.46 -0.71
C TYR A 186 -26.09 -10.09 0.05
N THR A 187 -25.73 -9.52 1.20
CA THR A 187 -24.69 -10.08 2.08
C THR A 187 -25.05 -11.49 2.52
N SER A 188 -26.31 -11.69 2.96
CA SER A 188 -26.76 -12.99 3.46
C SER A 188 -26.81 -14.07 2.38
N LEU A 189 -27.31 -13.73 1.18
CA LEU A 189 -27.30 -14.63 0.03
C LEU A 189 -25.88 -15.01 -0.39
N SER A 190 -24.95 -14.06 -0.35
CA SER A 190 -23.53 -14.31 -0.62
C SER A 190 -22.95 -15.31 0.38
N CYS A 191 -23.20 -15.12 1.68
CA CYS A 191 -22.74 -16.07 2.70
C CYS A 191 -23.29 -17.50 2.48
N ILE A 192 -24.57 -17.63 2.11
CA ILE A 192 -25.18 -18.92 1.78
C ILE A 192 -24.48 -19.53 0.55
N GLN A 193 -24.26 -18.74 -0.50
CA GLN A 193 -23.61 -19.19 -1.73
C GLN A 193 -22.15 -19.64 -1.50
N PHE A 194 -21.45 -18.99 -0.55
CA PHE A 194 -20.10 -19.37 -0.14
C PHE A 194 -20.05 -20.55 0.85
N GLY A 195 -21.20 -21.14 1.20
CA GLY A 195 -21.28 -22.39 1.96
C GLY A 195 -21.35 -22.25 3.48
N CYS A 196 -21.71 -21.08 4.01
CA CYS A 196 -21.96 -20.92 5.45
C CYS A 196 -23.18 -21.76 5.89
N ASP A 197 -23.07 -22.46 7.01
CA ASP A 197 -24.13 -23.37 7.48
C ASP A 197 -25.36 -22.65 8.04
N LEU A 198 -25.12 -21.50 8.67
CA LEU A 198 -26.16 -20.71 9.30
C LEU A 198 -25.94 -19.24 8.98
N VAL A 199 -26.90 -18.62 8.31
CA VAL A 199 -26.91 -17.19 8.05
C VAL A 199 -28.14 -16.61 8.70
N ILE A 200 -27.92 -15.82 9.75
CA ILE A 200 -28.95 -15.08 10.47
C ILE A 200 -28.86 -13.62 10.03
N THR A 201 -29.95 -13.08 9.53
CA THR A 201 -30.03 -11.70 9.05
C THR A 201 -30.91 -10.92 10.01
N TYR A 202 -30.32 -10.00 10.75
CA TYR A 202 -30.98 -9.15 11.73
C TYR A 202 -31.23 -7.76 11.16
N VAL A 203 -32.50 -7.40 10.99
CA VAL A 203 -32.91 -6.19 10.26
C VAL A 203 -34.06 -5.46 10.97
N PRO A 204 -34.39 -4.21 10.60
CA PRO A 204 -35.62 -3.58 11.06
C PRO A 204 -36.87 -4.29 10.51
N GLU A 205 -37.93 -4.36 11.31
CA GLU A 205 -39.18 -5.05 10.99
C GLU A 205 -39.76 -4.63 9.64
N VAL A 206 -39.68 -3.33 9.31
CA VAL A 206 -40.20 -2.76 8.05
C VAL A 206 -39.64 -3.43 6.78
N VAL A 207 -38.45 -4.04 6.84
CA VAL A 207 -37.84 -4.75 5.71
C VAL A 207 -37.79 -6.26 5.89
N GLY A 208 -38.23 -6.79 7.04
CA GLY A 208 -38.12 -8.20 7.39
C GLY A 208 -38.79 -9.11 6.36
N ASP A 209 -40.04 -8.85 6.04
CA ASP A 209 -40.82 -9.70 5.12
C ASP A 209 -40.28 -9.64 3.69
N VAL A 210 -39.90 -8.46 3.23
CA VAL A 210 -39.25 -8.28 1.92
C VAL A 210 -38.00 -9.15 1.84
N ILE A 211 -37.16 -9.15 2.88
CA ILE A 211 -35.93 -9.94 2.91
C ILE A 211 -36.23 -11.45 2.96
N ARG A 212 -37.25 -11.89 3.71
CA ARG A 212 -37.66 -13.29 3.79
C ARG A 212 -38.01 -13.90 2.42
N THR A 213 -38.47 -13.09 1.46
CA THR A 213 -38.81 -13.58 0.11
C THR A 213 -37.61 -14.00 -0.73
N TYR A 214 -36.39 -13.52 -0.42
CA TYR A 214 -35.22 -13.78 -1.27
C TYR A 214 -34.71 -15.22 -1.20
N SER A 215 -34.82 -15.88 -0.04
CA SER A 215 -34.39 -17.28 0.11
C SER A 215 -34.97 -17.92 1.38
N PRO A 216 -35.52 -19.15 1.27
CA PRO A 216 -35.99 -19.91 2.43
C PRO A 216 -34.85 -20.42 3.33
N ASN A 217 -33.60 -20.40 2.83
CA ASN A 217 -32.42 -20.85 3.58
C ASN A 217 -31.86 -19.76 4.52
N MET A 218 -32.39 -18.54 4.45
CA MET A 218 -31.98 -17.40 5.26
C MET A 218 -32.88 -17.28 6.50
N ILE A 219 -32.27 -17.15 7.67
CA ILE A 219 -33.01 -16.92 8.92
C ILE A 219 -33.11 -15.42 9.14
N VAL A 220 -34.30 -14.85 8.94
CA VAL A 220 -34.52 -13.41 9.15
C VAL A 220 -35.09 -13.16 10.53
N ARG A 221 -34.40 -12.33 11.32
CA ARG A 221 -34.85 -11.80 12.60
C ARG A 221 -35.03 -10.29 12.51
N THR A 222 -35.97 -9.77 13.29
CA THR A 222 -36.40 -8.38 13.17
C THR A 222 -36.44 -7.69 14.51
N SER A 223 -35.98 -6.45 14.55
CA SER A 223 -36.29 -5.52 15.66
C SER A 223 -37.39 -4.54 15.25
N PRO A 224 -38.31 -4.16 16.15
CA PRO A 224 -39.37 -3.20 15.85
C PRO A 224 -38.85 -1.88 15.27
N GLY A 225 -39.59 -1.35 14.29
CA GLY A 225 -39.39 -0.02 13.73
C GLY A 225 -38.71 0.01 12.36
N ASP A 226 -38.46 1.23 11.89
CA ASP A 226 -37.98 1.54 10.54
C ASP A 226 -36.44 1.53 10.43
N TRP A 227 -35.74 1.65 11.56
CA TRP A 227 -34.27 1.69 11.66
C TRP A 227 -33.80 0.86 12.85
N LEU A 228 -32.59 0.30 12.74
CA LEU A 228 -31.95 -0.35 13.87
C LEU A 228 -31.68 0.66 14.98
N SER A 229 -31.91 0.25 16.22
CA SER A 229 -31.64 1.05 17.40
C SER A 229 -30.96 0.21 18.47
N THR A 230 -30.45 0.87 19.51
CA THR A 230 -29.80 0.22 20.65
C THR A 230 -30.72 -0.73 21.42
N LYS A 231 -32.04 -0.67 21.20
CA LYS A 231 -33.00 -1.62 21.78
C LYS A 231 -32.77 -3.07 21.30
N ALA A 232 -32.20 -3.25 20.11
CA ALA A 232 -31.90 -4.56 19.57
C ALA A 232 -30.59 -5.17 20.11
N LEU A 233 -29.80 -4.38 20.86
CA LEU A 233 -28.43 -4.76 21.23
C LEU A 233 -28.37 -6.04 22.06
N GLU A 234 -29.25 -6.21 23.04
CA GLU A 234 -29.26 -7.40 23.89
C GLU A 234 -29.53 -8.68 23.09
N GLU A 235 -30.53 -8.64 22.19
CA GLU A 235 -30.85 -9.78 21.34
C GLU A 235 -29.73 -10.07 20.34
N ILE A 236 -29.15 -9.03 19.74
CA ILE A 236 -28.00 -9.17 18.82
C ILE A 236 -26.81 -9.80 19.56
N LEU A 237 -26.50 -9.37 20.78
CA LEU A 237 -25.43 -9.95 21.57
C LEU A 237 -25.72 -11.41 21.94
N TRP A 238 -26.98 -11.77 22.19
CA TRP A 238 -27.37 -13.16 22.38
C TRP A 238 -27.13 -14.01 21.13
N LEU A 239 -27.35 -13.46 19.93
CA LEU A 239 -27.11 -14.16 18.66
C LEU A 239 -25.64 -14.36 18.30
N VAL A 240 -24.74 -13.57 18.89
CA VAL A 240 -23.28 -13.68 18.69
C VAL A 240 -22.68 -14.82 19.53
N ASN A 241 -23.28 -15.12 20.69
CA ASN A 241 -22.83 -16.15 21.62
C ASN A 241 -23.44 -17.53 21.31
#